data_AF-A0A9P0Z5Y9-F1
#
_entry.id   AF-A0A9P0Z5Y9-F1
#
_cell.length_a   1.000
_cell.length_b   1.000
_cell.length_c   1.000
_cell.angle_alpha   90.00
_cell.angle_beta   90.00
_cell.angle_gamma   90.00
#
_symmetry.space_group_name_H-M   'P 1'
#
loop_
_entity.id
_entity.type
_entity.pdbx_description
1 polymer ?
#
loop_
_entity_poly.entity_id
_entity_poly.type
_entity_poly.pdbx_seq_one_letter_code
_entity_poly.pdbx_strand_id
1 'polypeptide(L)'
;MAVASSSTSSTRSGRNFTLDYEPPVYCFCGLKAPLCISRQSGSKFYGCKKWKVHGCGYFAWADSMESRGVANVAGMNENADDLMFMVSRVGEQLSALQGQVNGVRRVLQADAKDTKMFRKLCGIDLVIVVGLLGMVFFISRVLCSEKHCVIMHCTGNGFYKLCTKFTGKSSWLVYWMRLKHCVFFCETLMQDY
;
A
#
# COMPACT_ATOMS: atom_id res chain seq x y z
N MET A 1 22.39 67.05 -47.28
CA MET A 1 21.23 66.35 -47.85
C MET A 1 21.13 65.00 -47.13
N ALA A 2 20.12 64.83 -46.26
CA ALA A 2 19.94 63.63 -45.45
C ALA A 2 18.97 62.68 -46.16
N VAL A 3 19.36 61.41 -46.31
CA VAL A 3 18.54 60.37 -46.96
C VAL A 3 17.89 59.52 -45.86
N ALA A 4 16.58 59.68 -45.69
CA ALA A 4 15.79 58.89 -44.76
C ALA A 4 15.65 57.45 -45.29
N SER A 5 16.07 56.47 -44.49
CA SER A 5 15.92 55.05 -44.80
C SER A 5 14.60 54.55 -44.23
N SER A 6 13.62 54.33 -45.10
CA SER A 6 12.30 53.79 -44.74
C SER A 6 12.40 52.30 -44.45
N SER A 7 12.33 51.93 -43.17
CA SER A 7 12.19 50.54 -42.71
C SER A 7 10.77 50.04 -42.94
N THR A 8 10.56 49.28 -44.02
CA THR A 8 9.33 48.54 -44.30
C THR A 8 9.23 47.31 -43.39
N SER A 9 8.42 47.45 -42.34
CA SER A 9 7.96 46.37 -41.47
C SER A 9 7.06 45.42 -42.27
N SER A 10 7.63 44.31 -42.72
CA SER A 10 6.86 43.21 -43.31
C SER A 10 6.14 42.45 -42.18
N THR A 11 4.89 42.81 -41.93
CA THR A 11 3.93 42.03 -41.17
C THR A 11 3.74 40.68 -41.86
N ARG A 12 4.51 39.68 -41.42
CA ARG A 12 4.32 38.28 -41.79
C ARG A 12 2.92 37.85 -41.33
N SER A 13 1.99 37.86 -42.28
CA SER A 13 0.68 37.23 -42.17
C SER A 13 0.84 35.86 -41.51
N GLY A 14 0.30 35.76 -40.29
CA GLY A 14 0.24 34.52 -39.52
C GLY A 14 -0.60 33.53 -40.30
N ARG A 15 0.07 32.63 -41.02
CA ARG A 15 -0.57 31.42 -41.52
C ARG A 15 -1.07 30.68 -40.29
N ASN A 16 -2.38 30.60 -40.12
CA ASN A 16 -3.02 29.66 -39.22
C ASN A 16 -2.43 28.29 -39.52
N PHE A 17 -1.49 27.86 -38.68
CA PHE A 17 -0.90 26.53 -38.76
C PHE A 17 -1.95 25.62 -38.17
N THR A 18 -2.88 25.15 -39.01
CA THR A 18 -3.74 24.02 -38.66
C THR A 18 -2.79 22.91 -38.28
N LEU A 19 -2.75 22.59 -37.00
CA LEU A 19 -1.84 21.62 -36.42
C LEU A 19 -2.42 20.25 -36.75
N ASP A 20 -2.33 19.88 -38.03
CA ASP A 20 -2.79 18.60 -38.54
C ASP A 20 -1.96 17.54 -37.83
N TYR A 21 -2.61 16.87 -36.88
CA TYR A 21 -2.00 15.83 -36.07
C TYR A 21 -1.77 14.62 -36.96
N GLU A 22 -0.59 14.56 -37.58
CA GLU A 22 -0.20 13.40 -38.38
C GLU A 22 0.17 12.25 -37.43
N PRO A 23 -0.55 11.10 -37.50
CA PRO A 23 -0.36 10.01 -36.55
C PRO A 23 1.08 9.47 -36.62
N PRO A 24 1.72 9.15 -35.48
CA PRO A 24 3.09 8.67 -35.47
C PRO A 24 3.20 7.28 -36.12
N VAL A 25 3.97 7.20 -37.21
CA VAL A 25 4.31 5.93 -37.88
C VAL A 25 5.54 5.30 -37.23
N TYR A 26 5.49 4.00 -36.95
CA TYR A 26 6.58 3.25 -36.34
C TYR A 26 7.16 2.22 -37.33
N CYS A 27 8.48 2.04 -37.30
CA CYS A 27 9.15 0.98 -38.07
C CYS A 27 9.11 -0.37 -37.35
N PHE A 28 9.54 -1.46 -38.00
CA PHE A 28 9.60 -2.80 -37.39
C PHE A 28 10.56 -2.91 -36.19
N CYS A 29 11.45 -1.93 -35.97
CA CYS A 29 12.26 -1.87 -34.76
C CYS A 29 11.51 -1.29 -33.54
N GLY A 30 10.24 -0.89 -33.68
CA GLY A 30 9.46 -0.20 -32.64
C GLY A 30 9.84 1.28 -32.45
N LEU A 31 10.73 1.82 -33.30
CA LEU A 31 11.13 3.23 -33.24
C LEU A 31 10.27 4.08 -34.18
N LYS A 32 9.99 5.33 -33.79
CA LYS A 32 9.28 6.30 -34.63
C LYS A 32 10.06 6.52 -35.93
N ALA A 33 9.39 6.33 -37.07
CA ALA A 33 9.97 6.54 -38.38
C ALA A 33 9.91 8.05 -38.72
N PRO A 34 11.04 8.74 -38.92
CA PRO A 34 11.02 10.13 -39.38
C PRO A 34 10.45 10.24 -40.80
N LEU A 35 9.72 11.32 -41.05
CA LEU A 35 9.31 11.74 -42.39
C LEU A 35 10.52 12.36 -43.11
N CYS A 36 10.88 11.79 -44.25
CA CYS A 36 11.99 12.21 -45.10
C CYS A 36 11.47 12.60 -46.48
N ILE A 37 12.21 13.45 -47.20
CA ILE A 37 11.87 13.87 -48.56
C ILE A 37 12.92 13.29 -49.52
N SER A 38 12.47 12.59 -50.55
CA SER A 38 13.33 12.04 -51.59
C SER A 38 14.01 13.15 -52.37
N ARG A 39 15.34 13.06 -52.56
CA ARG A 39 16.10 14.04 -53.34
C ARG A 39 15.77 14.02 -54.84
N GLN A 40 15.38 12.87 -55.36
CA GLN A 40 15.12 12.69 -56.80
C GLN A 40 13.69 13.06 -57.18
N SER A 41 12.71 12.64 -56.37
CA SER A 41 11.30 12.82 -56.69
C SER A 41 10.61 13.95 -55.92
N GLY A 42 11.22 14.44 -54.83
CA GLY A 42 10.55 15.38 -53.90
C GLY A 42 9.42 14.74 -53.09
N SER A 43 9.13 13.46 -53.28
CA SER A 43 8.07 12.74 -52.57
C SER A 43 8.46 12.48 -51.11
N LYS A 44 7.48 12.53 -50.22
CA LYS A 44 7.65 12.27 -48.79
C LYS A 44 7.57 10.77 -48.50
N PHE A 45 8.44 10.27 -47.63
CA PHE A 45 8.45 8.86 -47.21
C PHE A 45 8.85 8.71 -45.75
N TYR A 46 8.40 7.63 -45.12
CA TYR A 46 8.79 7.20 -43.78
C TYR A 46 9.89 6.15 -43.89
N GLY A 47 11.02 6.38 -43.22
CA GLY A 47 12.17 5.46 -43.24
C GLY A 47 12.66 5.11 -41.84
N CYS A 48 13.22 3.90 -41.67
CA CYS A 48 13.85 3.53 -40.39
C CYS A 48 15.07 4.41 -40.07
N LYS A 49 15.14 4.92 -38.83
CA LYS A 49 16.30 5.72 -38.36
C LYS A 49 17.63 4.94 -38.42
N LYS A 50 17.59 3.62 -38.27
CA LYS A 50 18.77 2.72 -38.27
C LYS A 50 19.12 2.15 -39.65
N TRP A 51 18.71 2.75 -40.76
CA TRP A 51 18.89 2.18 -42.10
C TRP A 51 20.36 1.85 -42.48
N LYS A 52 21.36 2.54 -41.91
CA LYS A 52 22.78 2.33 -42.23
C LYS A 52 23.44 1.11 -41.55
N VAL A 53 22.97 0.73 -40.36
CA VAL A 53 23.63 -0.29 -39.52
C VAL A 53 22.55 -1.21 -38.98
N HIS A 54 22.32 -2.33 -39.66
CA HIS A 54 21.29 -3.33 -39.32
C HIS A 54 19.86 -2.75 -39.16
N GLY A 55 19.45 -1.86 -40.07
CA GLY A 55 18.07 -1.38 -40.09
C GLY A 55 17.08 -2.49 -40.46
N CYS A 56 15.84 -2.39 -39.99
CA CYS A 56 14.78 -3.34 -40.34
C CYS A 56 14.25 -3.22 -41.78
N GLY A 57 14.88 -2.41 -42.63
CA GLY A 57 14.43 -2.18 -44.01
C GLY A 57 13.08 -1.48 -44.16
N TYR A 58 12.48 -0.98 -43.09
CA TYR A 58 11.18 -0.30 -43.16
C TYR A 58 11.23 0.95 -44.03
N PHE A 59 10.37 0.97 -45.05
CA PHE A 59 10.18 2.07 -45.98
C PHE A 59 8.71 2.11 -46.41
N ALA A 60 8.09 3.29 -46.33
CA ALA A 60 6.72 3.49 -46.79
C ALA A 60 6.54 4.92 -47.35
N TRP A 61 5.88 5.06 -48.50
CA TRP A 61 5.55 6.36 -49.08
C TRP A 61 4.43 7.04 -48.27
N ALA A 62 4.57 8.33 -47.98
CA ALA A 62 3.56 9.07 -47.21
C ALA A 62 2.20 9.10 -47.94
N ASP A 63 2.23 9.28 -49.26
CA ASP A 63 1.03 9.36 -50.12
C ASP A 63 0.22 8.04 -50.12
N SER A 64 0.89 6.90 -49.88
CA SER A 64 0.23 5.59 -49.78
C SER A 64 -0.55 5.40 -48.47
N MET A 65 -0.23 6.18 -47.43
CA MET A 65 -0.92 6.10 -46.14
C MET A 65 -2.20 6.90 -46.15
N GLU A 66 -2.22 8.04 -46.84
CA GLU A 66 -3.41 8.89 -46.97
C GLU A 66 -4.52 8.19 -47.76
N SER A 67 -4.15 7.46 -48.82
CA SER A 67 -5.07 6.64 -49.61
C SER A 67 -5.55 5.38 -48.89
N ARG A 68 -4.72 4.78 -48.03
CA ARG A 68 -5.13 3.63 -47.19
C ARG A 68 -6.04 4.02 -46.02
N GLY A 69 -5.97 5.26 -45.55
CA GLY A 69 -6.83 5.76 -44.48
C GLY A 69 -8.32 5.65 -44.82
N VAL A 70 -8.70 5.83 -46.08
CA VAL A 70 -10.10 5.75 -46.52
C VAL A 70 -10.54 4.31 -46.79
N ALA A 71 -9.65 3.45 -47.32
CA ALA A 71 -9.98 2.06 -47.61
C ALA A 71 -10.02 1.16 -46.36
N ASN A 72 -9.21 1.45 -45.32
CA ASN A 72 -9.18 0.66 -44.09
C ASN A 72 -10.37 0.92 -43.15
N VAL A 73 -11.06 2.06 -43.27
CA VAL A 73 -12.25 2.35 -42.44
C VAL A 73 -13.40 1.39 -42.77
N ALA A 74 -13.51 0.94 -44.02
CA ALA A 74 -14.50 -0.07 -44.40
C ALA A 74 -14.18 -1.46 -43.79
N GLY A 75 -12.90 -1.85 -43.72
CA GLY A 75 -12.48 -3.12 -43.13
C GLY A 75 -12.43 -3.15 -41.60
N MET A 76 -12.32 -1.99 -40.94
CA MET A 76 -12.38 -1.90 -39.47
C MET A 76 -13.80 -2.11 -38.92
N ASN A 77 -14.83 -2.01 -39.77
CA ASN A 77 -16.22 -2.17 -39.34
C ASN A 77 -16.56 -3.64 -39.05
N GLU A 78 -15.98 -4.60 -39.78
CA GLU A 78 -16.18 -6.04 -39.51
C GLU A 78 -15.49 -6.48 -38.20
N ASN A 79 -14.36 -5.86 -37.85
CA ASN A 79 -13.67 -6.12 -36.59
C ASN A 79 -14.34 -5.44 -35.38
N ALA A 80 -15.25 -4.49 -35.60
CA ALA A 80 -15.96 -3.80 -34.53
C ALA A 80 -16.97 -4.73 -33.84
N ASP A 81 -17.61 -5.62 -34.61
CA ASP A 81 -18.56 -6.61 -34.08
C ASP A 81 -17.85 -7.67 -33.22
N ASP A 82 -16.71 -8.18 -33.68
CA ASP A 82 -15.86 -9.11 -32.91
C ASP A 82 -15.32 -8.47 -31.62
N LEU A 83 -14.91 -7.21 -31.70
CA LEU A 83 -14.46 -6.46 -30.53
C LEU A 83 -15.62 -6.25 -29.54
N MET A 84 -16.81 -5.92 -30.04
CA MET A 84 -17.99 -5.74 -29.19
C MET A 84 -18.38 -7.05 -28.50
N PHE A 85 -18.30 -8.18 -29.19
CA PHE A 85 -18.51 -9.51 -28.59
C PHE A 85 -17.51 -9.80 -27.46
N MET A 86 -16.23 -9.50 -27.67
CA MET A 86 -15.21 -9.64 -26.61
C MET A 86 -15.49 -8.71 -25.43
N VAL A 87 -15.87 -7.46 -25.68
CA VAL A 87 -16.22 -6.50 -24.63
C VAL A 87 -17.41 -6.99 -23.80
N SER A 88 -18.45 -7.55 -24.44
CA SER A 88 -19.59 -8.14 -23.73
C SER A 88 -19.16 -9.29 -22.84
N ARG A 89 -18.30 -10.19 -23.33
CA ARG A 89 -17.80 -11.33 -22.55
C ARG A 89 -16.95 -10.89 -21.36
N VAL A 90 -16.12 -9.86 -21.54
CA VAL A 90 -15.33 -9.28 -20.44
C VAL A 90 -16.24 -8.59 -19.41
N GLY A 91 -17.30 -7.91 -19.87
CA GLY A 91 -18.30 -7.29 -18.99
C GLY A 91 -19.03 -8.30 -18.10
N GLU A 92 -19.36 -9.48 -18.63
CA GLU A 92 -19.96 -10.58 -17.86
C GLU A 92 -18.99 -11.11 -16.79
N GLN A 93 -17.72 -11.32 -17.15
CA GLN A 93 -16.68 -11.74 -16.19
C GLN A 93 -16.48 -10.73 -15.06
N LEU A 94 -16.46 -9.43 -15.38
CA LEU A 94 -16.38 -8.35 -14.40
C LEU A 94 -17.57 -8.37 -13.42
N SER A 95 -18.78 -8.59 -13.94
CA SER A 95 -19.99 -8.68 -13.12
C SER A 95 -19.96 -9.87 -12.17
N ALA A 96 -19.49 -11.03 -12.63
CA ALA A 96 -19.30 -12.21 -11.79
C ALA A 96 -18.26 -11.98 -10.69
N LEU A 97 -17.12 -11.37 -11.04
CA LEU A 97 -16.07 -11.05 -10.06
C LEU A 97 -16.56 -10.05 -9.00
N GLN A 98 -17.31 -9.04 -9.43
CA GLN A 98 -17.88 -8.04 -8.54
C GLN A 98 -18.88 -8.66 -7.56
N GLY A 99 -19.62 -9.68 -7.99
CA GLY A 99 -20.44 -10.53 -7.11
C GLY A 99 -19.60 -11.21 -6.01
N GLN A 100 -18.47 -11.83 -6.38
CA GLN A 100 -17.57 -12.49 -5.43
C GLN A 100 -16.97 -11.51 -4.42
N VAL A 101 -16.49 -10.35 -4.89
CA VAL A 101 -15.92 -9.29 -4.02
C VAL A 101 -16.97 -8.79 -3.02
N ASN A 102 -18.22 -8.59 -3.48
CA ASN A 102 -19.30 -8.20 -2.58
C ASN A 102 -19.66 -9.30 -1.57
N GLY A 103 -19.54 -10.58 -1.94
CA GLY A 103 -19.70 -11.71 -1.02
C GLY A 103 -18.65 -11.70 0.09
N VAL A 104 -17.37 -11.63 -0.27
CA VAL A 104 -16.25 -11.56 0.69
C VAL A 104 -16.38 -10.34 1.61
N ARG A 105 -16.78 -9.19 1.06
CA ARG A 105 -17.02 -7.98 1.86
C ARG A 105 -18.09 -8.21 2.92
N ARG A 106 -19.18 -8.93 2.64
CA ARG A 106 -20.21 -9.23 3.63
C ARG A 106 -19.69 -10.14 4.75
N VAL A 107 -18.90 -11.15 4.41
CA VAL A 107 -18.28 -12.05 5.42
C VAL A 107 -17.36 -11.25 6.35
N LEU A 108 -16.46 -10.43 5.79
CA LEU A 108 -15.57 -9.60 6.60
C LEU A 108 -16.32 -8.56 7.46
N GLN A 109 -17.44 -8.03 6.97
CA GLN A 109 -18.28 -7.12 7.77
C GLN A 109 -19.03 -7.83 8.90
N ALA A 110 -19.33 -9.12 8.77
CA ALA A 110 -19.87 -9.93 9.86
C ALA A 110 -18.81 -10.14 10.95
N ASP A 111 -17.60 -10.55 10.58
CA ASP A 111 -16.49 -10.79 11.52
C ASP A 111 -16.04 -9.51 12.26
N ALA A 112 -16.11 -8.36 11.58
CA ALA A 112 -15.79 -7.07 12.18
C ALA A 112 -16.77 -6.63 13.29
N LYS A 113 -18.00 -7.16 13.30
CA LYS A 113 -18.97 -6.89 14.38
C LYS A 113 -18.66 -7.73 15.62
N ASP A 114 -18.27 -8.99 15.43
CA ASP A 114 -18.00 -9.90 16.54
C ASP A 114 -16.73 -9.49 17.31
N THR A 115 -15.68 -9.08 16.61
CA THR A 115 -14.44 -8.58 17.24
C THR A 115 -14.64 -7.32 18.08
N LYS A 116 -15.62 -6.46 17.76
CA LYS A 116 -15.96 -5.29 18.58
C LYS A 116 -16.66 -5.68 19.89
N MET A 117 -17.46 -6.75 19.89
CA MET A 117 -18.08 -7.24 21.12
C MET A 117 -17.03 -7.86 22.05
N PHE A 118 -16.13 -8.69 21.51
CA PHE A 118 -15.04 -9.28 22.30
C PHE A 118 -14.13 -8.24 22.96
N ARG A 119 -13.81 -7.13 22.28
CA ARG A 119 -12.97 -6.07 22.87
C ARG A 119 -13.66 -5.36 24.06
N LYS A 120 -15.00 -5.27 24.06
CA LYS A 120 -15.74 -4.71 25.20
C LYS A 120 -15.77 -5.67 26.39
N LEU A 121 -15.98 -6.97 26.15
CA LEU A 121 -15.96 -7.96 27.23
C LEU A 121 -14.56 -8.10 27.85
N CYS A 122 -13.51 -8.23 27.04
CA CYS A 122 -12.15 -8.41 27.54
C CYS A 122 -11.62 -7.19 28.33
N GLY A 123 -12.05 -5.98 27.96
CA GLY A 123 -11.73 -4.77 28.72
C GLY A 123 -12.32 -4.76 30.13
N ILE A 124 -13.55 -5.27 30.30
CA ILE A 124 -14.20 -5.35 31.61
C ILE A 124 -13.50 -6.39 32.49
N ASP A 125 -13.21 -7.56 31.94
CA ASP A 125 -12.53 -8.63 32.68
C ASP A 125 -11.13 -8.18 33.17
N LEU A 126 -10.38 -7.47 32.33
CA LEU A 126 -9.06 -6.94 32.72
C LEU A 126 -9.17 -5.94 33.89
N VAL A 127 -10.16 -5.04 33.86
CA VAL A 127 -10.38 -4.06 34.94
C VAL A 127 -10.75 -4.76 36.25
N ILE A 128 -11.58 -5.80 36.20
CA ILE A 128 -11.96 -6.59 37.38
C ILE A 128 -10.73 -7.29 37.97
N VAL A 129 -9.92 -7.97 37.14
CA VAL A 129 -8.72 -8.68 37.60
C VAL A 129 -7.72 -7.71 38.24
N VAL A 130 -7.44 -6.58 37.60
CA VAL A 130 -6.53 -5.55 38.14
C VAL A 130 -7.09 -4.96 39.45
N GLY A 131 -8.41 -4.72 39.53
CA GLY A 131 -9.07 -4.23 40.73
C GLY A 131 -8.98 -5.20 41.91
N LEU A 132 -9.21 -6.49 41.67
CA LEU A 132 -9.10 -7.54 42.69
C LEU A 132 -7.66 -7.68 43.20
N LEU A 133 -6.67 -7.66 42.30
CA LEU A 133 -5.26 -7.67 42.68
C LEU A 133 -4.87 -6.46 43.54
N GLY A 134 -5.35 -5.26 43.15
CA GLY A 134 -5.16 -4.04 43.92
C GLY A 134 -5.78 -4.12 45.33
N MET A 135 -6.99 -4.68 45.45
CA MET A 135 -7.65 -4.92 46.73
C MET A 135 -6.87 -5.90 47.61
N VAL A 136 -6.40 -7.03 47.07
CA VAL A 136 -5.58 -7.99 47.82
C VAL A 136 -4.30 -7.34 48.33
N PHE A 137 -3.65 -6.52 47.52
CA PHE A 137 -2.46 -5.78 47.92
C PHE A 137 -2.75 -4.76 49.02
N PHE A 138 -3.88 -4.06 48.93
CA PHE A 138 -4.33 -3.11 49.95
C PHE A 138 -4.63 -3.80 51.28
N ILE A 139 -5.40 -4.91 51.27
CA ILE A 139 -5.70 -5.70 52.46
C ILE A 139 -4.40 -6.20 53.11
N SER A 140 -3.46 -6.69 52.30
CA SER A 140 -2.15 -7.15 52.79
C SER A 140 -1.37 -6.04 53.51
N ARG A 141 -1.44 -4.80 53.00
CA ARG A 141 -0.82 -3.64 53.65
C ARG A 141 -1.53 -3.23 54.94
N VAL A 142 -2.86 -3.20 54.94
CA VAL A 142 -3.65 -2.85 56.13
C VAL A 142 -3.39 -3.87 57.25
N LEU A 143 -3.41 -5.16 56.94
CA LEU A 143 -3.12 -6.24 57.90
C LEU A 143 -1.69 -6.16 58.46
N CYS A 144 -0.71 -5.72 57.67
CA CYS A 144 0.67 -5.57 58.17
C CYS A 144 0.88 -4.25 58.96
N SER A 145 -0.06 -3.29 58.89
CA SER A 145 0.04 -2.01 59.62
C SER A 145 -0.28 -2.13 61.11
N GLU A 146 -1.01 -3.17 61.54
CA GLU A 146 -1.27 -3.44 62.96
C GLU A 146 -0.18 -4.32 63.58
N LYS A 147 0.99 -3.70 63.79
CA LYS A 147 2.01 -3.94 64.84
C LYS A 147 2.58 -5.36 65.08
N HIS A 148 2.12 -6.41 64.43
CA HIS A 148 2.67 -7.76 64.55
C HIS A 148 2.62 -8.48 63.20
N CYS A 149 3.47 -8.03 62.26
CA CYS A 149 3.62 -8.72 60.99
C CYS A 149 4.39 -10.04 61.23
N VAL A 150 3.68 -11.15 61.32
CA VAL A 150 4.24 -12.50 61.44
C VAL A 150 4.44 -13.02 60.02
N ILE A 151 5.69 -13.08 59.57
CA ILE A 151 6.05 -13.71 58.30
C ILE A 151 6.03 -15.23 58.54
N MET A 152 4.99 -15.92 58.09
CA MET A 152 4.98 -17.39 58.07
C MET A 152 5.65 -17.85 56.77
N HIS A 153 6.80 -18.49 56.90
CA HIS A 153 7.49 -19.12 55.79
C HIS A 153 6.97 -20.55 55.65
N CYS A 154 6.40 -20.88 54.50
CA CYS A 154 6.02 -22.25 54.19
C CYS A 154 7.23 -22.95 53.56
N THR A 155 7.69 -24.02 54.18
CA THR A 155 8.66 -24.94 53.55
C THR A 155 8.03 -26.32 53.54
N GLY A 156 8.43 -27.17 52.58
CA GLY A 156 7.86 -28.51 52.40
C GLY A 156 7.91 -29.43 53.62
N ASN A 157 8.59 -29.04 54.71
CA ASN A 157 8.74 -29.82 55.94
C ASN A 157 8.08 -29.20 57.18
N GLY A 158 7.15 -28.24 57.02
CA GLY A 158 6.32 -27.71 58.11
C GLY A 158 6.44 -26.20 58.35
N PHE A 159 5.47 -25.65 59.09
CA PHE A 159 5.35 -24.22 59.38
C PHE A 159 6.24 -23.82 60.57
N TYR A 160 7.20 -22.93 60.36
CA TYR A 160 7.95 -22.29 61.45
C TYR A 160 7.61 -20.80 61.55
N LYS A 161 7.46 -20.33 62.78
CA LYS A 161 7.13 -18.94 63.12
C LYS A 161 8.43 -18.17 63.35
N LEU A 162 8.89 -17.38 62.38
CA LEU A 162 10.01 -16.45 62.60
C LEU A 162 9.48 -15.10 63.11
N CYS A 163 9.64 -14.83 64.40
CA CYS A 163 9.43 -13.51 64.98
C CYS A 163 10.71 -12.68 64.87
N THR A 164 10.90 -11.94 63.78
CA THR A 164 11.97 -10.93 63.70
C THR A 164 11.43 -9.57 64.14
N LYS A 165 11.85 -9.13 65.33
CA LYS A 165 11.52 -7.81 65.90
C LYS A 165 12.33 -6.73 65.15
N PHE A 166 11.74 -6.08 64.15
CA PHE A 166 12.40 -5.02 63.38
C PHE A 166 12.28 -3.68 64.12
N THR A 167 13.30 -3.33 64.91
CA THR A 167 13.46 -1.99 65.48
C THR A 167 14.51 -1.24 64.67
N GLY A 168 14.09 -0.52 63.63
CA GLY A 168 15.03 0.32 62.88
C GLY A 168 14.43 0.95 61.63
N LYS A 169 14.50 2.28 61.55
CA LYS A 169 14.23 3.07 60.35
C LYS A 169 15.30 2.76 59.28
N SER A 170 15.15 1.68 58.54
CA SER A 170 16.04 1.36 57.42
C SER A 170 15.24 1.12 56.14
N SER A 171 15.32 2.14 55.28
CA SER A 171 15.17 2.17 53.82
C SER A 171 14.30 1.10 53.15
N TRP A 172 13.19 1.59 52.60
CA TRP A 172 12.31 0.93 51.63
C TRP A 172 13.02 0.18 50.49
N LEU A 173 14.27 0.55 50.15
CA LEU A 173 15.09 -0.10 49.13
C LEU A 173 15.42 -1.57 49.43
N VAL A 174 15.62 -1.94 50.71
CA VAL A 174 15.93 -3.34 51.08
C VAL A 174 14.68 -4.23 50.93
N TYR A 175 13.49 -3.65 51.15
CA TYR A 175 12.21 -4.36 50.95
C TYR A 175 11.95 -4.68 49.49
N TRP A 176 12.29 -3.78 48.56
CA TRP A 176 12.07 -4.00 47.12
C TRP A 176 12.99 -5.08 46.53
N MET A 177 14.24 -5.19 47.02
CA MET A 177 15.16 -6.24 46.58
C MET A 177 14.76 -7.63 47.09
N ARG A 178 14.23 -7.75 48.31
CA ARG A 178 13.75 -9.06 48.81
C ARG A 178 12.43 -9.51 48.17
N LEU A 179 11.53 -8.59 47.82
CA LEU A 179 10.29 -8.96 47.12
C LEU A 179 10.55 -9.53 45.72
N LYS A 180 11.54 -9.01 44.98
CA LYS A 180 11.88 -9.53 43.65
C LYS A 180 12.35 -11.00 43.69
N HIS A 181 13.04 -11.42 44.75
CA HIS A 181 13.48 -12.80 44.91
C HIS A 181 12.34 -13.77 45.26
N CYS A 182 11.31 -13.33 45.99
CA CYS A 182 10.14 -14.17 46.27
C CYS A 182 9.25 -14.37 45.05
N VAL A 183 9.08 -13.35 44.19
CA VAL A 183 8.26 -13.48 42.97
C VAL A 183 8.90 -14.44 41.98
N PHE A 184 10.22 -14.40 41.82
CA PHE A 184 10.96 -15.33 40.95
C PHE A 184 10.81 -16.80 41.39
N PHE A 185 10.74 -17.04 42.70
CA PHE A 185 10.62 -18.40 43.23
C PHE A 185 9.22 -19.00 43.02
N CYS A 186 8.18 -18.15 42.95
CA CYS A 186 6.80 -18.61 42.72
C CYS A 186 6.56 -18.95 41.23
N GLU A 187 7.20 -18.21 40.32
CA GLU A 187 7.11 -18.46 38.87
C GLU A 187 7.77 -19.78 38.47
N THR A 188 8.83 -20.18 39.17
CA THR A 188 9.54 -21.45 38.89
C THR A 188 8.77 -22.68 39.39
N LEU A 189 7.99 -22.55 40.46
CA LEU A 189 7.21 -23.66 41.04
C LEU A 189 5.89 -23.96 40.30
N MET A 190 5.40 -23.04 39.46
CA MET A 190 4.20 -23.26 38.63
C MET A 190 4.51 -23.89 37.27
N GLN A 191 5.78 -24.13 36.93
CA GLN A 191 6.15 -24.83 35.69
C GLN A 191 6.27 -26.35 35.83
N ASP A 192 6.23 -26.87 37.07
CA ASP A 192 6.39 -28.30 37.37
C ASP A 192 5.07 -29.00 37.79
N TYR A 193 3.91 -28.38 37.55
CA TYR A 193 2.58 -28.98 37.76
C TYR A 193 1.72 -28.95 36.50
#